data_AF-A0A6L6GXY8-F1
#
_entry.id   AF-A0A6L6GXY8-F1
#
_cell.length_a   1.000
_cell.length_b   1.000
_cell.length_c   1.000
_cell.angle_alpha   90.00
_cell.angle_beta   90.00
_cell.angle_gamma   90.00
#
_symmetry.space_group_name_H-M   'P 1'
#
loop_
_entity.id
_entity.type
_entity.pdbx_description
1 polymer ?
#
loop_
_entity_poly.entity_id
_entity_poly.type
_entity_poly.pdbx_seq_one_letter_code
_entity_poly.pdbx_strand_id
1 'polypeptide(L)'
;MDFKEKIKAHQQGEHDFAAELMKLAQSEMVKTTMICKQVEQEFYNEEDGHYTLTFNRWRPKYTVKKNTAEYRLAYNIRIWLARYTKKANGMRRKYLFEGSQQSIYDDDALHTIYSTFAEHGFHYYKDDFDKVPSKVWDKIGYGNVYDEFMEFRNILPAINREKSKLLNQYTPLILESLNQVLSSVDLTRSEDEIIGFIAISTKRKVDRKLTKLLGTKVHNINGEKYYVTKEEIRKQQFIKTSAKYILQVNEDNLTSNQAVFYSMLKNVIQKEIDAINIAPFTFNEKGHLIGFNKRYFAMQMNMKESAFKNRLRRLKEKSKVTKEQLEAI
;
A
#
# COMPACT_ATOMS: atom_id res chain seq x y z
N MET A 1 -35.99 11.31 -3.85
CA MET A 1 -34.77 12.11 -3.66
C MET A 1 -33.80 11.77 -4.77
N ASP A 2 -33.57 12.72 -5.67
CA ASP A 2 -32.44 12.67 -6.60
C ASP A 2 -31.10 12.83 -5.87
N PHE A 3 -30.00 12.73 -6.60
CA PHE A 3 -28.65 12.78 -6.03
C PHE A 3 -28.36 14.08 -5.26
N LYS A 4 -28.75 15.24 -5.81
CA LYS A 4 -28.48 16.54 -5.17
C LYS A 4 -29.43 16.78 -3.99
N GLU A 5 -30.68 16.34 -4.09
CA GLU A 5 -31.64 16.34 -2.99
C GLU A 5 -31.13 15.53 -1.79
N LYS A 6 -30.53 14.35 -2.03
CA LYS A 6 -29.92 13.54 -0.96
C LYS A 6 -28.74 14.25 -0.29
N ILE A 7 -27.90 14.95 -1.05
CA ILE A 7 -26.79 15.73 -0.48
C ILE A 7 -27.34 16.92 0.31
N LYS A 8 -28.34 17.62 -0.20
CA LYS A 8 -28.98 18.74 0.49
C LYS A 8 -29.60 18.31 1.83
N ALA A 9 -30.39 17.24 1.81
CA ALA A 9 -30.97 16.65 3.02
C ALA A 9 -29.88 16.24 4.03
N HIS A 10 -28.74 15.73 3.54
CA HIS A 10 -27.59 15.44 4.40
C HIS A 10 -26.96 16.68 5.02
N GLN A 11 -26.78 17.75 4.25
CA GLN A 11 -26.27 19.03 4.75
C GLN A 11 -27.18 19.65 5.81
N GLN A 12 -28.49 19.38 5.73
CA GLN A 12 -29.49 19.83 6.69
C GLN A 12 -29.64 18.91 7.91
N GLY A 13 -28.96 17.75 7.92
CA GLY A 13 -29.06 16.76 8.99
C GLY A 13 -30.33 15.89 8.95
N GLU A 14 -31.11 15.98 7.86
CA GLU A 14 -32.37 15.26 7.67
C GLU A 14 -32.16 13.83 7.13
N HIS A 15 -30.99 13.57 6.52
CA HIS A 15 -30.68 12.27 5.91
C HIS A 15 -29.20 11.89 6.04
N ASP A 16 -28.88 10.68 6.52
CA ASP A 16 -27.49 10.19 6.53
C ASP A 16 -27.10 9.56 5.19
N PHE A 17 -26.84 10.42 4.20
CA PHE A 17 -26.43 9.97 2.88
C PHE A 17 -25.05 9.28 2.89
N ALA A 18 -24.16 9.59 3.83
CA ALA A 18 -22.86 8.92 3.93
C ALA A 18 -23.02 7.45 4.34
N ALA A 19 -23.90 7.15 5.31
CA ALA A 19 -24.21 5.79 5.71
C ALA A 19 -24.91 5.01 4.58
N GLU A 20 -25.82 5.65 3.83
CA GLU A 20 -26.43 5.06 2.63
C GLU A 20 -25.37 4.65 1.60
N LEU A 21 -24.44 5.56 1.26
CA LEU A 21 -23.36 5.29 0.31
C LEU A 21 -22.42 4.17 0.79
N MET A 22 -22.13 4.11 2.10
CA MET A 22 -21.31 3.04 2.68
C MET A 22 -22.00 1.68 2.58
N LYS A 23 -23.30 1.61 2.92
CA LYS A 23 -24.10 0.39 2.79
C LYS A 23 -24.18 -0.06 1.32
N LEU A 24 -24.34 0.88 0.40
CA LEU A 24 -24.36 0.60 -1.04
C LEU A 24 -23.02 0.04 -1.52
N ALA A 25 -21.89 0.60 -1.07
CA ALA A 25 -20.55 0.15 -1.43
C ALA A 25 -20.23 -1.28 -0.98
N GLN A 26 -20.76 -1.68 0.19
CA GLN A 26 -20.60 -3.02 0.76
C GLN A 26 -21.60 -4.05 0.21
N SER A 27 -22.67 -3.60 -0.45
CA SER A 27 -23.67 -4.48 -1.06
C SER A 27 -23.16 -5.22 -2.31
N GLU A 28 -23.93 -6.20 -2.78
CA GLU A 28 -23.71 -6.87 -4.07
C GLU A 28 -24.04 -6.01 -5.30
N MET A 29 -24.51 -4.79 -5.10
CA MET A 29 -24.87 -3.91 -6.23
C MET A 29 -23.65 -3.24 -6.87
N VAL A 30 -22.53 -3.20 -6.15
CA VAL A 30 -21.20 -2.89 -6.68
C VAL A 30 -20.43 -4.20 -6.69
N LYS A 31 -20.22 -4.83 -7.84
CA LYS A 31 -19.49 -6.10 -7.94
C LYS A 31 -18.05 -5.86 -8.38
N THR A 32 -17.16 -6.73 -7.97
CA THR A 32 -15.81 -6.82 -8.51
C THR A 32 -15.77 -8.07 -9.39
N THR A 33 -15.58 -7.90 -10.68
CA THR A 33 -15.46 -9.00 -11.65
C THR A 33 -14.07 -8.98 -12.25
N MET A 34 -13.51 -10.14 -12.56
CA MET A 34 -12.27 -10.20 -13.33
C MET A 34 -12.58 -10.07 -14.80
N ILE A 35 -11.87 -9.18 -15.50
CA ILE A 35 -11.92 -9.07 -16.95
C ILE A 35 -10.57 -9.42 -17.55
N CYS A 36 -10.60 -10.10 -18.68
CA CYS A 36 -9.43 -10.28 -19.51
C CYS A 36 -9.28 -9.08 -20.44
N LYS A 37 -8.07 -8.56 -20.56
CA LYS A 37 -7.69 -7.71 -21.68
C LYS A 37 -6.43 -8.28 -22.29
N GLN A 38 -6.42 -8.44 -23.60
CA GLN A 38 -5.20 -8.70 -24.34
C GLN A 38 -4.32 -7.46 -24.27
N VAL A 39 -3.06 -7.63 -23.89
CA VAL A 39 -2.08 -6.56 -23.77
C VAL A 39 -0.87 -6.95 -24.60
N GLU A 40 -0.43 -6.01 -25.43
CA GLU A 40 0.85 -6.07 -26.11
C GLU A 40 1.87 -5.32 -25.27
N GLN A 41 2.99 -5.96 -24.98
CA GLN A 41 4.09 -5.34 -24.28
C GLN A 41 5.37 -5.59 -25.06
N GLU A 42 6.06 -4.50 -25.35
CA GLU A 42 7.35 -4.51 -26.01
C GLU A 42 8.45 -4.74 -24.96
N PHE A 43 9.34 -5.66 -25.26
CA PHE A 43 10.48 -6.03 -24.46
C PHE A 43 11.74 -5.81 -25.27
N TYR A 44 12.81 -5.42 -24.58
CA TYR A 44 14.13 -5.30 -25.17
C TYR A 44 15.01 -6.44 -24.66
N ASN A 45 15.60 -7.17 -25.59
CA ASN A 45 16.65 -8.16 -25.38
C ASN A 45 17.92 -7.65 -26.10
N GLU A 46 19.09 -7.81 -25.48
CA GLU A 46 20.38 -7.49 -26.10
C GLU A 46 20.69 -8.38 -27.32
N GLU A 47 20.17 -9.60 -27.38
CA GLU A 47 20.38 -10.57 -28.48
C GLU A 47 19.40 -10.36 -29.65
N ASP A 48 18.10 -10.21 -29.37
CA ASP A 48 17.04 -10.16 -30.41
C ASP A 48 16.51 -8.73 -30.70
N GLY A 49 16.98 -7.73 -29.97
CA GLY A 49 16.46 -6.37 -30.03
C GLY A 49 15.06 -6.24 -29.43
N HIS A 50 14.20 -5.46 -30.07
CA HIS A 50 12.83 -5.23 -29.61
C HIS A 50 11.90 -6.35 -30.08
N TYR A 51 11.24 -7.03 -29.15
CA TYR A 51 10.21 -8.02 -29.44
C TYR A 51 8.92 -7.70 -28.70
N THR A 52 7.78 -8.01 -29.30
CA THR A 52 6.46 -7.77 -28.71
C THR A 52 5.85 -9.09 -28.24
N LEU A 53 5.47 -9.17 -26.96
CA LEU A 53 4.68 -10.27 -26.45
C LEU A 53 3.23 -9.82 -26.28
N THR A 54 2.32 -10.63 -26.82
CA THR A 54 0.88 -10.46 -26.62
C THR A 54 0.41 -11.47 -25.59
N PHE A 55 -0.12 -10.99 -24.46
CA PHE A 55 -0.62 -11.88 -23.41
C PHE A 55 -1.93 -11.38 -22.79
N ASN A 56 -2.68 -12.33 -22.23
CA ASN A 56 -3.91 -12.07 -21.51
C ASN A 56 -3.61 -11.52 -20.12
N ARG A 57 -4.09 -10.31 -19.84
CA ARG A 57 -3.95 -9.67 -18.54
C ARG A 57 -5.28 -9.58 -17.82
N TRP A 58 -5.42 -10.40 -16.78
CA TRP A 58 -6.54 -10.37 -15.86
C TRP A 58 -6.47 -9.14 -14.95
N ARG A 59 -7.52 -8.32 -14.96
CA ARG A 59 -7.65 -7.16 -14.05
C ARG A 59 -9.03 -7.12 -13.40
N PRO A 60 -9.13 -6.71 -12.13
CA PRO A 60 -10.42 -6.46 -11.51
C PRO A 60 -11.07 -5.25 -12.20
N LYS A 61 -12.27 -5.45 -12.71
CA LYS A 61 -13.20 -4.39 -13.11
C LYS A 61 -14.33 -4.37 -12.10
N TYR A 62 -14.48 -3.23 -11.45
CA TYR A 62 -15.65 -2.99 -10.64
C TYR A 62 -16.81 -2.63 -11.57
N THR A 63 -17.97 -3.24 -11.35
CA THR A 63 -19.19 -3.01 -12.13
C THR A 63 -20.30 -2.57 -11.20
N VAL A 64 -21.15 -1.66 -11.69
CA VAL A 64 -22.34 -1.19 -10.98
C VAL A 64 -23.56 -1.68 -11.72
N LYS A 65 -24.59 -2.15 -11.00
CA LYS A 65 -25.85 -2.58 -11.63
C LYS A 65 -26.63 -1.42 -12.25
N LYS A 66 -26.40 -0.19 -11.79
CA LYS A 66 -27.04 1.03 -12.28
C LYS A 66 -25.99 2.13 -12.46
N ASN A 67 -26.13 2.91 -13.53
CA ASN A 67 -25.25 4.04 -13.82
C ASN A 67 -25.82 5.35 -13.25
N THR A 68 -25.95 5.45 -11.93
CA THR A 68 -26.34 6.70 -11.25
C THR A 68 -25.18 7.27 -10.43
N ALA A 69 -25.28 8.54 -10.05
CA ALA A 69 -24.27 9.22 -9.24
C ALA A 69 -23.94 8.49 -7.93
N GLU A 70 -24.94 7.95 -7.22
CA GLU A 70 -24.75 7.23 -5.96
C GLU A 70 -23.96 5.94 -6.17
N TYR A 71 -24.25 5.20 -7.24
CA TYR A 71 -23.51 4.00 -7.59
C TYR A 71 -22.07 4.31 -7.97
N ARG A 72 -21.82 5.42 -8.68
CA ARG A 72 -20.47 5.90 -9.01
C ARG A 72 -19.68 6.32 -7.77
N LEU A 73 -20.34 6.89 -6.75
CA LEU A 73 -19.69 7.18 -5.46
C LEU A 73 -19.45 5.93 -4.62
N ALA A 74 -20.45 5.05 -4.50
CA ALA A 74 -20.31 3.77 -3.80
C ALA A 74 -19.20 2.91 -4.40
N TYR A 75 -19.04 2.95 -5.73
CA TYR A 75 -17.90 2.36 -6.45
C TYR A 75 -16.55 2.88 -5.92
N ASN A 76 -16.39 4.20 -5.77
CA ASN A 76 -15.16 4.80 -5.26
C ASN A 76 -14.89 4.37 -3.81
N ILE A 77 -15.94 4.35 -2.97
CA ILE A 77 -15.85 3.89 -1.58
C ILE A 77 -15.40 2.43 -1.51
N ARG A 78 -15.96 1.55 -2.34
CA ARG A 78 -15.55 0.14 -2.41
C ARG A 78 -14.08 -0.02 -2.79
N ILE A 79 -13.59 0.78 -3.74
CA ILE A 79 -12.17 0.79 -4.10
C ILE A 79 -11.30 1.21 -2.91
N TRP A 80 -11.73 2.21 -2.14
CA TRP A 80 -10.98 2.62 -0.95
C TRP A 80 -10.95 1.53 0.11
N LEU A 81 -12.10 0.90 0.40
CA LEU A 81 -12.18 -0.24 1.31
C LEU A 81 -11.24 -1.36 0.87
N ALA A 82 -11.26 -1.75 -0.42
CA ALA A 82 -10.35 -2.75 -0.97
C ALA A 82 -8.87 -2.34 -0.87
N ARG A 83 -8.55 -1.06 -1.07
CA ARG A 83 -7.19 -0.54 -0.95
C ARG A 83 -6.68 -0.60 0.49
N TYR A 84 -7.48 -0.20 1.47
CA TYR A 84 -7.05 -0.16 2.86
C TYR A 84 -7.03 -1.55 3.51
N THR A 85 -7.88 -2.46 3.03
CA THR A 85 -7.87 -3.87 3.44
C THR A 85 -6.87 -4.72 2.64
N LYS A 86 -6.14 -4.15 1.67
CA LYS A 86 -5.16 -4.89 0.84
C LYS A 86 -4.11 -5.61 1.67
N LYS A 87 -3.76 -5.12 2.88
CA LYS A 87 -2.84 -5.83 3.79
C LYS A 87 -3.36 -7.22 4.20
N ALA A 88 -4.67 -7.41 4.37
CA ALA A 88 -5.24 -8.74 4.62
C ALA A 88 -5.12 -9.67 3.40
N ASN A 89 -5.13 -9.13 2.17
CA ASN A 89 -4.79 -9.94 0.99
C ASN A 89 -3.31 -10.34 0.96
N GLY A 90 -2.41 -9.58 1.60
CA GLY A 90 -1.00 -9.95 1.77
C GLY A 90 -0.79 -11.12 2.74
N MET A 91 -1.77 -11.43 3.60
CA MET A 91 -1.74 -12.62 4.46
C MET A 91 -1.99 -13.93 3.69
N ARG A 92 -2.46 -13.88 2.44
CA ARG A 92 -2.55 -15.07 1.57
C ARG A 92 -1.20 -15.77 1.48
N ARG A 93 -0.16 -14.98 1.21
CA ARG A 93 1.22 -15.44 1.27
C ARG A 93 1.49 -16.09 2.61
N LYS A 94 1.32 -15.39 3.73
CA LYS A 94 1.63 -15.95 5.06
C LYS A 94 0.92 -17.29 5.34
N TYR A 95 -0.38 -17.41 5.06
CA TYR A 95 -1.14 -18.63 5.33
C TYR A 95 -0.91 -19.76 4.32
N LEU A 96 -0.54 -19.46 3.07
CA LEU A 96 -0.09 -20.45 2.09
C LEU A 96 1.35 -20.92 2.39
N PHE A 97 2.21 -20.04 2.92
CA PHE A 97 3.63 -20.30 3.20
C PHE A 97 3.92 -20.92 4.57
N GLU A 98 2.97 -20.88 5.52
CA GLU A 98 3.14 -21.56 6.82
C GLU A 98 2.79 -23.07 6.77
N GLY A 99 2.34 -23.59 5.61
CA GLY A 99 1.88 -24.98 5.46
C GLY A 99 2.61 -25.86 4.45
N SER A 100 3.26 -25.32 3.41
CA SER A 100 3.96 -26.14 2.42
C SER A 100 4.94 -25.32 1.59
N GLN A 101 6.00 -26.00 1.14
CA GLN A 101 7.02 -25.47 0.25
C GLN A 101 6.40 -25.00 -1.08
N GLN A 102 6.41 -23.69 -1.39
CA GLN A 102 6.54 -23.21 -2.78
C GLN A 102 6.67 -21.68 -2.86
N SER A 103 7.91 -21.21 -2.91
CA SER A 103 8.20 -19.86 -3.43
C SER A 103 7.72 -19.73 -4.88
N ILE A 104 6.97 -18.66 -5.19
CA ILE A 104 6.67 -18.15 -6.55
C ILE A 104 5.45 -18.77 -7.29
N TYR A 105 4.27 -18.93 -6.66
CA TYR A 105 3.08 -19.45 -7.41
C TYR A 105 1.74 -18.69 -7.25
N ASP A 106 1.66 -17.64 -6.43
CA ASP A 106 0.40 -16.93 -6.16
C ASP A 106 -0.26 -16.29 -7.41
N ASP A 107 0.54 -15.66 -8.27
CA ASP A 107 0.01 -14.92 -9.43
C ASP A 107 -0.26 -15.85 -10.63
N ASP A 108 0.56 -16.90 -10.81
CA ASP A 108 0.41 -17.86 -11.91
C ASP A 108 -0.76 -18.80 -11.69
N ALA A 109 -0.92 -19.39 -10.50
CA ALA A 109 -2.07 -20.24 -10.18
C ALA A 109 -3.40 -19.45 -10.26
N LEU A 110 -3.43 -18.22 -9.74
CA LEU A 110 -4.59 -17.35 -9.90
C LEU A 110 -4.87 -17.03 -11.38
N HIS A 111 -3.84 -16.80 -12.19
CA HIS A 111 -3.99 -16.57 -13.62
C HIS A 111 -4.57 -17.80 -14.33
N THR A 112 -4.07 -18.99 -14.01
CA THR A 112 -4.61 -20.26 -14.51
C THR A 112 -6.09 -20.42 -14.16
N ILE A 113 -6.45 -20.28 -12.88
CA ILE A 113 -7.86 -20.37 -12.43
C ILE A 113 -8.75 -19.36 -13.16
N TYR A 114 -8.30 -18.10 -13.30
CA TYR A 114 -9.08 -17.08 -14.00
C TYR A 114 -9.24 -17.38 -15.49
N SER A 115 -8.18 -17.87 -16.15
CA SER A 115 -8.21 -18.25 -17.55
C SER A 115 -9.20 -19.39 -17.77
N THR A 116 -9.13 -20.45 -16.95
CA THR A 116 -10.05 -21.58 -17.01
C THR A 116 -11.51 -21.16 -16.75
N PHE A 117 -11.77 -20.30 -15.76
CA PHE A 117 -13.11 -19.77 -15.53
C PHE A 117 -13.64 -19.04 -16.77
N ALA A 118 -12.82 -18.21 -17.40
CA ALA A 118 -13.27 -17.41 -18.52
C ALA A 118 -13.48 -18.19 -19.82
N GLU A 119 -12.67 -19.23 -20.07
CA GLU A 119 -12.90 -20.18 -21.16
C GLU A 119 -14.31 -20.79 -21.09
N HIS A 120 -14.85 -20.93 -19.87
CA HIS A 120 -16.18 -21.49 -19.61
C HIS A 120 -17.24 -20.40 -19.33
N GLY A 121 -16.93 -19.13 -19.58
CA GLY A 121 -17.87 -18.00 -19.44
C GLY A 121 -18.11 -17.53 -18.00
N PHE A 122 -17.22 -17.88 -17.07
CA PHE A 122 -17.28 -17.45 -15.66
C PHE A 122 -16.27 -16.35 -15.34
N HIS A 123 -16.66 -15.42 -14.47
CA HIS A 123 -15.85 -14.22 -14.16
C HIS A 123 -15.80 -13.91 -12.65
N TYR A 124 -15.44 -14.92 -11.85
CA TYR A 124 -15.29 -14.77 -10.41
C TYR A 124 -14.00 -14.04 -10.04
N TYR A 125 -14.08 -13.20 -9.01
CA TYR A 125 -12.90 -12.62 -8.38
C TYR A 125 -12.45 -13.53 -7.23
N LYS A 126 -11.14 -13.61 -6.96
CA LYS A 126 -10.57 -14.45 -5.89
C LYS A 126 -11.17 -14.26 -4.50
N ASP A 127 -11.76 -13.10 -4.21
CA ASP A 127 -12.43 -12.86 -2.92
C ASP A 127 -13.83 -13.48 -2.83
N ASP A 128 -14.35 -13.99 -3.95
CA ASP A 128 -15.67 -14.60 -4.10
C ASP A 128 -15.57 -16.10 -4.46
N PHE A 129 -14.39 -16.72 -4.33
CA PHE A 129 -14.21 -18.16 -4.63
C PHE A 129 -15.03 -19.05 -3.68
N ASP A 130 -15.29 -18.61 -2.46
CA ASP A 130 -16.20 -19.27 -1.52
C ASP A 130 -17.66 -19.31 -2.01
N LYS A 131 -18.03 -18.40 -2.93
CA LYS A 131 -19.36 -18.30 -3.53
C LYS A 131 -19.47 -19.03 -4.87
N VAL A 132 -18.40 -19.65 -5.36
CA VAL A 132 -18.44 -20.45 -6.59
C VAL A 132 -19.29 -21.70 -6.34
N PRO A 133 -20.43 -21.85 -7.05
CA PRO A 133 -21.29 -23.03 -6.91
C PRO A 133 -20.60 -24.30 -7.41
N SER A 134 -20.91 -25.47 -6.85
CA SER A 134 -20.38 -26.77 -7.30
C SER A 134 -20.62 -27.02 -8.79
N LYS A 135 -21.80 -26.64 -9.30
CA LYS A 135 -22.16 -26.73 -10.74
C LYS A 135 -21.23 -26.01 -11.72
N VAL A 136 -20.37 -25.11 -11.24
CA VAL A 136 -19.32 -24.50 -12.08
C VAL A 136 -18.25 -25.55 -12.39
N TRP A 137 -17.86 -26.34 -11.40
CA TRP A 137 -16.85 -27.39 -11.54
C TRP A 137 -17.37 -28.62 -12.28
N ASP A 138 -18.68 -28.88 -12.25
CA ASP A 138 -19.30 -29.89 -13.13
C ASP A 138 -19.10 -29.59 -14.62
N LYS A 139 -18.88 -28.31 -14.98
CA LYS A 139 -18.62 -27.88 -16.37
C LYS A 139 -17.14 -27.79 -16.73
N ILE A 140 -16.28 -27.52 -15.75
CA ILE A 140 -14.85 -27.31 -15.96
C ILE A 140 -14.07 -28.62 -15.80
N GLY A 141 -14.50 -29.48 -14.87
CA GLY A 141 -13.76 -30.68 -14.44
C GLY A 141 -12.95 -30.47 -13.16
N TYR A 142 -12.68 -31.57 -12.47
CA TYR A 142 -12.03 -31.61 -11.15
C TYR A 142 -10.54 -32.01 -11.25
N GLY A 143 -9.78 -31.35 -12.14
CA GLY A 143 -8.33 -31.60 -12.32
C GLY A 143 -7.45 -30.65 -11.49
N ASN A 144 -6.17 -30.49 -11.87
CA ASN A 144 -5.19 -29.66 -11.13
C ASN A 144 -5.69 -28.23 -10.82
N VAL A 145 -6.42 -27.60 -11.73
CA VAL A 145 -6.99 -26.24 -11.51
C VAL A 145 -8.04 -26.23 -10.40
N TYR A 146 -8.79 -27.32 -10.21
CA TYR A 146 -9.72 -27.48 -9.10
C TYR A 146 -8.99 -27.55 -7.77
N ASP A 147 -7.90 -28.32 -7.70
CA ASP A 147 -7.09 -28.46 -6.49
C ASP A 147 -6.47 -27.10 -6.10
N GLU A 148 -5.86 -26.39 -7.06
CA GLU A 148 -5.36 -25.02 -6.86
C GLU A 148 -6.48 -24.08 -6.38
N PHE A 149 -7.66 -24.14 -6.99
CA PHE A 149 -8.82 -23.36 -6.57
C PHE A 149 -9.25 -23.67 -5.13
N MET A 150 -9.27 -24.96 -4.75
CA MET A 150 -9.68 -25.40 -3.42
C MET A 150 -8.69 -24.93 -2.35
N GLU A 151 -7.39 -24.89 -2.65
CA GLU A 151 -6.40 -24.28 -1.75
C GLU A 151 -6.71 -22.80 -1.48
N PHE A 152 -6.98 -22.01 -2.53
CA PHE A 152 -7.41 -20.62 -2.37
C PHE A 152 -8.72 -20.49 -1.60
N ARG A 153 -9.70 -21.36 -1.87
CA ARG A 153 -11.01 -21.36 -1.20
C ARG A 153 -10.87 -21.65 0.29
N ASN A 154 -10.02 -22.61 0.67
CA ASN A 154 -9.86 -23.06 2.05
C ASN A 154 -9.23 -21.99 2.96
N ILE A 155 -8.39 -21.11 2.43
CA ILE A 155 -7.79 -19.99 3.19
C ILE A 155 -8.70 -18.75 3.27
N LEU A 156 -9.74 -18.65 2.43
CA LEU A 156 -10.64 -17.48 2.41
C LEU A 156 -11.30 -17.16 3.75
N PRO A 157 -11.78 -18.12 4.56
CA PRO A 157 -12.38 -17.81 5.86
C PRO A 157 -11.45 -17.03 6.79
N ALA A 158 -10.17 -17.41 6.88
CA ALA A 158 -9.17 -16.69 7.69
C ALA A 158 -8.91 -15.28 7.15
N ILE A 159 -8.76 -15.15 5.83
CA ILE A 159 -8.58 -13.86 5.16
C ILE A 159 -9.79 -12.95 5.37
N ASN A 160 -11.01 -13.51 5.26
CA ASN A 160 -12.25 -12.77 5.40
C ASN A 160 -12.45 -12.28 6.84
N ARG A 161 -12.09 -13.08 7.86
CA ARG A 161 -12.07 -12.63 9.27
C ARG A 161 -11.15 -11.42 9.46
N GLU A 162 -9.94 -11.47 8.92
CA GLU A 162 -8.99 -10.37 9.01
C GLU A 162 -9.42 -9.14 8.21
N LYS A 163 -9.98 -9.33 7.02
CA LYS A 163 -10.60 -8.24 6.25
C LYS A 163 -11.70 -7.58 7.06
N SER A 164 -12.57 -8.34 7.72
CA SER A 164 -13.64 -7.80 8.56
C SER A 164 -13.09 -6.97 9.73
N LYS A 165 -12.01 -7.40 10.38
CA LYS A 165 -11.34 -6.59 11.42
C LYS A 165 -10.83 -5.26 10.87
N LEU A 166 -10.13 -5.29 9.72
CA LEU A 166 -9.64 -4.08 9.06
C LEU A 166 -10.78 -3.18 8.56
N LEU A 167 -11.87 -3.76 8.05
CA LEU A 167 -13.07 -3.02 7.64
C LEU A 167 -13.69 -2.32 8.85
N ASN A 168 -13.81 -2.99 9.99
CA ASN A 168 -14.33 -2.38 11.22
C ASN A 168 -13.43 -1.25 11.71
N GLN A 169 -12.11 -1.37 11.55
CA GLN A 169 -11.15 -0.32 11.89
C GLN A 169 -11.25 0.91 10.96
N TYR A 170 -11.43 0.70 9.65
CA TYR A 170 -11.32 1.78 8.66
C TYR A 170 -12.67 2.39 8.25
N THR A 171 -13.77 1.66 8.36
CA THR A 171 -15.12 2.15 8.03
C THR A 171 -15.48 3.43 8.80
N PRO A 172 -15.24 3.55 10.12
CA PRO A 172 -15.53 4.80 10.84
C PRO A 172 -14.76 6.00 10.30
N LEU A 173 -13.49 5.82 9.92
CA LEU A 173 -12.66 6.90 9.37
C LEU A 173 -13.17 7.36 8.01
N ILE A 174 -13.57 6.42 7.16
CA ILE A 174 -14.15 6.73 5.85
C ILE A 174 -15.50 7.43 6.01
N LEU A 175 -16.36 6.93 6.89
CA LEU A 175 -17.67 7.52 7.16
C LEU A 175 -17.55 8.94 7.68
N GLU A 176 -16.71 9.16 8.70
CA GLU A 176 -16.45 10.49 9.25
C GLU A 176 -15.84 11.45 8.19
N SER A 177 -14.97 10.94 7.31
CA SER A 177 -14.43 11.74 6.21
C SER A 177 -15.46 12.05 5.12
N LEU A 178 -16.38 11.14 4.80
CA LEU A 178 -17.48 11.36 3.87
C LEU A 178 -18.44 12.41 4.42
N ASN A 179 -18.87 12.28 5.68
CA ASN A 179 -19.75 13.24 6.35
C ASN A 179 -19.21 14.67 6.28
N GLN A 180 -17.92 14.85 6.59
CA GLN A 180 -17.26 16.16 6.50
C GLN A 180 -17.24 16.74 5.08
N VAL A 181 -17.12 15.89 4.06
CA VAL A 181 -17.00 16.34 2.66
C VAL A 181 -18.37 16.63 2.08
N LEU A 182 -19.37 15.78 2.32
CA LEU A 182 -20.75 15.98 1.88
C LEU A 182 -21.34 17.29 2.44
N SER A 183 -21.01 17.61 3.69
CA SER A 183 -21.40 18.87 4.35
C SER A 183 -20.87 20.13 3.63
N SER A 184 -19.81 20.01 2.81
CA SER A 184 -19.16 21.15 2.13
C SER A 184 -19.34 21.14 0.60
N VAL A 185 -20.25 20.32 0.07
CA VAL A 185 -20.48 20.22 -1.38
C VAL A 185 -21.25 21.43 -1.91
N ASP A 186 -20.73 22.04 -2.97
CA ASP A 186 -21.43 23.06 -3.75
C ASP A 186 -22.40 22.40 -4.74
N LEU A 187 -23.70 22.53 -4.47
CA LEU A 187 -24.78 21.91 -5.27
C LEU A 187 -25.05 22.63 -6.60
N THR A 188 -24.46 23.80 -6.84
CA THR A 188 -24.59 24.51 -8.13
C THR A 188 -23.80 23.84 -9.25
N ARG A 189 -22.81 23.00 -8.90
CA ARG A 189 -21.94 22.25 -9.83
C ARG A 189 -22.66 21.11 -10.54
N SER A 190 -22.07 20.63 -11.63
CA SER A 190 -22.55 19.42 -12.30
C SER A 190 -22.37 18.17 -11.42
N GLU A 191 -23.15 17.11 -11.67
CA GLU A 191 -23.03 15.89 -10.87
C GLU A 191 -21.64 15.27 -10.93
N ASP A 192 -21.02 15.25 -12.11
CA ASP A 192 -19.69 14.64 -12.29
C ASP A 192 -18.61 15.43 -11.55
N GLU A 193 -18.70 16.76 -11.50
CA GLU A 193 -17.82 17.60 -10.68
C GLU A 193 -18.01 17.32 -9.19
N ILE A 194 -19.26 17.20 -8.74
CA ILE A 194 -19.59 16.86 -7.34
C ILE A 194 -19.00 15.51 -6.98
N ILE A 195 -19.19 14.48 -7.83
CA ILE A 195 -18.63 13.14 -7.61
C ILE A 195 -17.11 13.19 -7.55
N GLY A 196 -16.47 13.90 -8.48
CA GLY A 196 -15.02 14.06 -8.53
C GLY A 196 -14.48 14.73 -7.27
N PHE A 197 -15.12 15.81 -6.83
CA PHE A 197 -14.78 16.51 -5.59
C PHE A 197 -14.92 15.60 -4.37
N ILE A 198 -16.06 14.93 -4.20
CA ILE A 198 -16.30 14.02 -3.07
C ILE A 198 -15.24 12.92 -3.05
N ALA A 199 -14.95 12.32 -4.20
CA ALA A 199 -13.98 11.23 -4.31
C ALA A 199 -12.57 11.66 -3.91
N ILE A 200 -12.07 12.76 -4.46
CA ILE A 200 -10.71 13.24 -4.20
C ILE A 200 -10.56 13.73 -2.76
N SER A 201 -11.51 14.54 -2.30
CA SER A 201 -11.48 15.16 -0.96
C SER A 201 -11.60 14.13 0.15
N THR A 202 -12.50 13.15 0.00
CA THR A 202 -12.67 12.08 0.98
C THR A 202 -11.41 11.23 1.08
N LYS A 203 -10.88 10.75 -0.06
CA LYS A 203 -9.64 9.96 -0.08
C LYS A 203 -8.49 10.69 0.61
N ARG A 204 -8.29 11.98 0.32
CA ARG A 204 -7.23 12.78 0.98
C ARG A 204 -7.42 12.86 2.49
N LYS A 205 -8.65 13.05 2.98
CA LYS A 205 -8.94 13.08 4.42
C LYS A 205 -8.73 11.71 5.06
N VAL A 206 -9.19 10.62 4.43
CA VAL A 206 -8.98 9.26 4.95
C VAL A 206 -7.50 8.92 5.01
N ASP A 207 -6.73 9.18 3.95
CA ASP A 207 -5.28 8.95 3.93
C ASP A 207 -4.57 9.73 5.06
N ARG A 208 -4.98 10.99 5.32
CA ARG A 208 -4.45 11.78 6.45
C ARG A 208 -4.81 11.17 7.81
N LYS A 209 -6.06 10.74 8.01
CA LYS A 209 -6.50 10.11 9.26
C LYS A 209 -5.80 8.77 9.51
N LEU A 210 -5.66 7.95 8.46
CA LEU A 210 -4.92 6.70 8.52
C LEU A 210 -3.44 6.93 8.83
N THR A 211 -2.84 7.98 8.28
CA THR A 211 -1.45 8.35 8.62
C THR A 211 -1.33 8.77 10.09
N LYS A 212 -2.34 9.43 10.66
CA LYS A 212 -2.37 9.75 12.09
C LYS A 212 -2.55 8.50 12.96
N LEU A 213 -3.44 7.58 12.56
CA LEU A 213 -3.80 6.39 13.33
C LEU A 213 -2.73 5.30 13.26
N LEU A 214 -2.33 4.94 12.05
CA LEU A 214 -1.37 3.86 11.79
C LEU A 214 0.07 4.38 11.87
N GLY A 215 0.26 5.68 11.71
CA GLY A 215 1.58 6.29 11.60
C GLY A 215 2.04 6.51 10.17
N THR A 216 3.28 6.97 10.05
CA THR A 216 3.89 7.24 8.75
C THR A 216 4.36 5.93 8.14
N LYS A 217 4.16 5.78 6.83
CA LYS A 217 4.60 4.61 6.08
C LYS A 217 6.11 4.68 5.87
N VAL A 218 6.81 3.63 6.32
CA VAL A 218 8.26 3.53 6.22
C VAL A 218 8.63 2.23 5.53
N HIS A 219 9.81 2.20 4.93
CA HIS A 219 10.38 1.02 4.30
C HIS A 219 11.47 0.46 5.20
N ASN A 220 11.43 -0.85 5.46
CA ASN A 220 12.57 -1.53 6.05
C ASN A 220 13.63 -1.83 4.97
N ILE A 221 14.79 -2.35 5.38
CA ILE A 221 15.89 -2.74 4.47
C ILE A 221 15.49 -3.77 3.41
N ASN A 222 14.49 -4.61 3.71
CA ASN A 222 13.96 -5.62 2.79
C ASN A 222 12.88 -5.04 1.84
N GLY A 223 12.64 -3.72 1.88
CA GLY A 223 11.63 -3.04 1.07
C GLY A 223 10.19 -3.20 1.58
N GLU A 224 9.99 -3.89 2.71
CA GLU A 224 8.68 -4.11 3.30
C GLU A 224 8.10 -2.84 3.88
N LYS A 225 6.79 -2.68 3.71
CA LYS A 225 6.04 -1.47 4.07
C LYS A 225 5.39 -1.66 5.43
N TYR A 226 5.92 -1.01 6.45
CA TYR A 226 5.31 -0.96 7.76
C TYR A 226 4.89 0.48 8.11
N TYR A 227 3.98 0.60 9.07
CA TYR A 227 3.58 1.90 9.59
C TYR A 227 4.25 2.08 10.94
N VAL A 228 4.77 3.28 11.19
CA VAL A 228 5.32 3.64 12.51
C VAL A 228 4.52 4.79 13.07
N THR A 229 3.78 4.53 14.13
CA THR A 229 2.99 5.54 14.84
C THR A 229 3.90 6.59 15.49
N LYS A 230 3.38 7.79 15.72
CA LYS A 230 4.15 8.83 16.45
C LYS A 230 4.53 8.38 17.87
N GLU A 231 3.74 7.51 18.49
CA GLU A 231 4.08 6.91 19.77
C GLU A 231 5.16 5.85 19.65
N GLU A 232 5.13 4.99 18.64
CA GLU A 232 6.21 4.04 18.38
C GLU A 232 7.51 4.76 18.03
N ILE A 233 7.48 5.85 17.26
CA ILE A 233 8.68 6.69 17.03
C ILE A 233 9.23 7.24 18.36
N ARG A 234 8.35 7.62 19.30
CA ARG A 234 8.74 8.11 20.63
C ARG A 234 9.24 6.98 21.56
N LYS A 235 8.64 5.79 21.48
CA LYS A 235 8.94 4.61 22.32
C LYS A 235 10.16 3.81 21.79
N GLN A 236 10.29 3.67 20.48
CA GLN A 236 11.37 2.97 19.77
C GLN A 236 12.51 3.96 19.44
N GLN A 237 13.31 4.33 20.44
CA GLN A 237 14.67 4.90 20.35
C GLN A 237 14.99 6.01 19.31
N PHE A 238 14.08 6.50 18.47
CA PHE A 238 14.34 7.42 17.36
C PHE A 238 14.80 8.77 17.90
N ILE A 239 14.09 9.30 18.90
CA ILE A 239 14.48 10.52 19.63
C ILE A 239 15.78 10.30 20.42
N LYS A 240 16.09 9.06 20.80
CA LYS A 240 17.33 8.72 21.51
C LYS A 240 18.50 8.40 20.55
N THR A 241 18.27 8.35 19.24
CA THR A 241 19.28 7.98 18.26
C THR A 241 20.14 9.20 17.94
N SER A 242 21.43 9.11 18.25
CA SER A 242 22.39 10.13 17.82
C SER A 242 22.77 9.90 16.35
N ALA A 243 22.94 10.98 15.59
CA ALA A 243 23.54 10.95 14.26
C ALA A 243 24.89 10.18 14.21
N LYS A 244 25.63 10.17 15.33
CA LYS A 244 26.89 9.39 15.49
C LYS A 244 26.66 7.89 15.29
N TYR A 245 25.58 7.34 15.85
CA TYR A 245 25.22 5.93 15.75
C TYR A 245 24.85 5.52 14.32
N ILE A 246 24.21 6.43 13.58
CA ILE A 246 23.78 6.20 12.19
C ILE A 246 24.97 6.22 11.24
N LEU A 247 25.91 7.13 11.47
CA LEU A 247 27.09 7.28 10.63
C LEU A 247 28.08 6.14 10.84
N GLN A 248 28.19 5.62 12.07
CA GLN A 248 29.11 4.55 12.48
C GLN A 248 30.57 4.88 12.15
N VAL A 249 31.01 6.08 12.53
CA VAL A 249 32.31 6.62 12.14
C VAL A 249 33.09 6.98 13.39
N ASN A 250 34.31 6.44 13.49
CA ASN A 250 35.29 6.88 14.47
C ASN A 250 35.90 8.22 14.02
N GLU A 251 35.69 9.27 14.83
CA GLU A 251 36.11 10.65 14.55
C GLU A 251 37.64 10.80 14.61
N ASP A 252 38.33 9.96 15.40
CA ASP A 252 39.76 10.07 15.70
C ASP A 252 40.66 9.77 14.49
N ASN A 253 40.14 9.05 13.49
CA ASN A 253 40.87 8.61 12.30
C ASN A 253 40.62 9.48 11.05
N LEU A 254 39.96 10.63 11.22
CA LEU A 254 39.56 11.49 10.10
C LEU A 254 40.63 12.55 9.79
N THR A 255 40.91 12.79 8.51
CA THR A 255 41.67 13.99 8.10
C THR A 255 40.83 15.25 8.32
N SER A 256 41.45 16.44 8.37
CA SER A 256 40.74 17.71 8.58
C SER A 256 39.58 17.91 7.60
N ASN A 257 39.78 17.58 6.32
CA ASN A 257 38.73 17.65 5.29
C ASN A 257 37.59 16.64 5.51
N GLN A 258 37.90 15.46 6.06
CA GLN A 258 36.89 14.46 6.39
C GLN A 258 36.12 14.84 7.66
N ALA A 259 36.78 15.40 8.67
CA ALA A 259 36.17 15.88 9.89
C ALA A 259 35.17 17.02 9.63
N VAL A 260 35.52 17.97 8.74
CA VAL A 260 34.58 19.03 8.31
C VAL A 260 33.34 18.45 7.65
N PHE A 261 33.51 17.54 6.69
CA PHE A 261 32.38 16.89 6.02
C PHE A 261 31.54 16.06 6.99
N TYR A 262 32.17 15.31 7.90
CA TYR A 262 31.52 14.52 8.93
C TYR A 262 30.67 15.40 9.86
N SER A 263 31.23 16.49 10.37
CA SER A 263 30.54 17.42 11.28
C SER A 263 29.31 18.04 10.62
N MET A 264 29.45 18.52 9.37
CA MET A 264 28.32 19.03 8.60
C MET A 264 27.23 17.97 8.41
N LEU A 265 27.60 16.76 8.00
CA LEU A 265 26.64 15.67 7.79
C LEU A 265 25.95 15.24 9.10
N LYS A 266 26.71 15.12 10.19
CA LYS A 266 26.20 14.81 11.53
C LYS A 266 25.15 15.83 11.98
N ASN A 267 25.41 17.12 11.79
CA ASN A 267 24.48 18.18 12.17
C ASN A 267 23.20 18.15 11.33
N VAL A 268 23.30 17.95 10.02
CA VAL A 268 22.11 17.88 9.15
C VAL A 268 21.28 16.65 9.49
N ILE A 269 21.91 15.49 9.73
CA ILE A 269 21.20 14.27 10.17
C ILE A 269 20.53 14.49 11.53
N GLN A 270 21.24 15.06 12.51
CA GLN A 270 20.69 15.29 13.85
C GLN A 270 19.49 16.23 13.80
N LYS A 271 19.56 17.29 13.00
CA LYS A 271 18.44 18.22 12.79
C LYS A 271 17.18 17.51 12.27
N GLU A 272 17.32 16.58 11.34
CA GLU A 272 16.19 15.81 10.82
C GLU A 272 15.62 14.82 11.85
N ILE A 273 16.47 14.23 12.70
CA ILE A 273 16.04 13.38 13.82
C ILE A 273 15.26 14.21 14.85
N ASP A 274 15.80 15.36 15.26
CA ASP A 274 15.18 16.25 16.23
C ASP A 274 13.83 16.78 15.72
N ALA A 275 13.74 17.05 14.41
CA ALA A 275 12.50 17.44 13.73
C ALA A 275 11.50 16.28 13.53
N ILE A 276 11.87 15.05 13.88
CA ILE A 276 11.07 13.85 13.65
C ILE A 276 10.71 13.65 12.17
N ASN A 277 11.61 14.08 11.28
CA ASN A 277 11.46 13.83 9.86
C ASN A 277 11.98 12.43 9.52
N ILE A 278 11.07 11.46 9.40
CA ILE A 278 11.44 10.06 9.19
C ILE A 278 11.61 9.67 7.71
N ALA A 279 11.09 10.47 6.78
CA ALA A 279 11.13 10.19 5.35
C ALA A 279 12.55 9.96 4.76
N PRO A 280 13.60 10.66 5.22
CA PRO A 280 14.94 10.47 4.69
C PRO A 280 15.70 9.32 5.37
N PHE A 281 15.09 8.56 6.28
CA PHE A 281 15.76 7.51 7.05
C PHE A 281 15.32 6.09 6.67
N THR A 282 16.20 5.13 6.93
CA THR A 282 15.97 3.68 6.73
C THR A 282 16.07 2.97 8.06
N PHE A 283 15.21 1.98 8.25
CA PHE A 283 15.02 1.30 9.52
C PHE A 283 15.10 -0.21 9.36
N ASN A 284 15.47 -0.92 10.43
CA ASN A 284 15.43 -2.38 10.49
C ASN A 284 14.05 -2.90 10.92
N GLU A 285 13.89 -4.23 10.96
CA GLU A 285 12.65 -4.91 11.36
C GLU A 285 12.21 -4.62 12.80
N LYS A 286 13.15 -4.21 13.67
CA LYS A 286 12.89 -3.82 15.06
C LYS A 286 12.59 -2.32 15.20
N GLY A 287 12.53 -1.58 14.10
CA GLY A 287 12.26 -0.14 14.09
C GLY A 287 13.47 0.74 14.45
N HIS A 288 14.68 0.19 14.47
CA HIS A 288 15.89 0.99 14.71
C HIS A 288 16.37 1.63 13.41
N LEU A 289 16.82 2.88 13.49
CA LEU A 289 17.38 3.62 12.37
C LEU A 289 18.76 3.04 12.02
N ILE A 290 18.91 2.53 10.81
CA ILE A 290 20.14 1.86 10.32
C ILE A 290 20.77 2.56 9.11
N GLY A 291 20.11 3.56 8.54
CA GLY A 291 20.64 4.27 7.39
C GLY A 291 19.82 5.49 6.99
N PHE A 292 20.23 6.12 5.90
CA PHE A 292 19.60 7.33 5.39
C PHE A 292 19.70 7.44 3.87
N ASN A 293 18.80 8.22 3.28
CA ASN A 293 18.72 8.53 1.87
C ASN A 293 19.84 9.49 1.48
N LYS A 294 20.88 8.96 0.84
CA LYS A 294 22.07 9.72 0.41
C LYS A 294 21.73 10.86 -0.55
N ARG A 295 20.71 10.71 -1.41
CA ARG A 295 20.27 11.77 -2.34
C ARG A 295 19.66 12.95 -1.60
N TYR A 296 18.82 12.66 -0.60
CA TYR A 296 18.20 13.70 0.23
C TYR A 296 19.26 14.53 0.96
N PHE A 297 20.20 13.89 1.65
CA PHE A 297 21.23 14.59 2.41
C PHE A 297 22.28 15.27 1.52
N ALA A 298 22.57 14.74 0.32
CA ALA A 298 23.39 15.43 -0.67
C ALA A 298 22.76 16.78 -1.08
N MET A 299 21.44 16.81 -1.28
CA MET A 299 20.70 18.03 -1.60
C MET A 299 20.72 19.03 -0.43
N GLN A 300 20.49 18.58 0.81
CA GLN A 300 20.55 19.44 1.99
C GLN A 300 21.95 20.06 2.21
N MET A 301 22.99 19.36 1.78
CA MET A 301 24.38 19.84 1.84
C MET A 301 24.84 20.56 0.56
N ASN A 302 23.92 20.91 -0.35
CA ASN A 302 24.19 21.57 -1.63
C ASN A 302 25.30 20.90 -2.45
N MET A 303 25.24 19.55 -2.56
CA MET A 303 26.24 18.79 -3.31
C MET A 303 25.62 17.74 -4.24
N LYS A 304 26.35 17.44 -5.33
CA LYS A 304 25.99 16.35 -6.25
C LYS A 304 25.99 15.01 -5.50
N GLU A 305 25.01 14.17 -5.78
CA GLU A 305 24.84 12.87 -5.12
C GLU A 305 26.09 11.97 -5.28
N SER A 306 26.73 11.98 -6.45
CA SER A 306 27.97 11.23 -6.70
C SER A 306 29.13 11.70 -5.81
N ALA A 307 29.29 13.02 -5.65
CA ALA A 307 30.31 13.60 -4.79
C ALA A 307 30.05 13.28 -3.31
N PHE A 308 28.79 13.37 -2.87
CA PHE A 308 28.36 12.97 -1.53
C PHE A 308 28.69 11.50 -1.25
N LYS A 309 28.31 10.59 -2.16
CA LYS A 309 28.58 9.15 -2.04
C LYS A 309 30.08 8.87 -1.93
N ASN A 310 30.91 9.53 -2.75
CA ASN A 310 32.36 9.37 -2.72
C ASN A 310 32.98 9.87 -1.41
N ARG A 311 32.54 11.03 -0.90
CA ARG A 311 33.00 11.56 0.39
C ARG A 311 32.58 10.66 1.56
N LEU A 312 31.33 10.19 1.55
CA LEU A 312 30.82 9.25 2.55
C LEU A 312 31.56 7.91 2.51
N ARG A 313 31.88 7.39 1.32
CA ARG A 313 32.65 6.16 1.16
C ARG A 313 34.05 6.29 1.76
N ARG A 314 34.79 7.34 1.41
CA ARG A 314 36.14 7.62 1.96
C ARG A 314 36.14 7.80 3.48
N LEU A 315 35.07 8.39 4.00
CA LEU A 315 34.85 8.59 5.43
C LEU A 315 34.60 7.26 6.16
N LYS A 316 33.90 6.31 5.52
CA LYS A 316 33.67 4.95 6.06
C LYS A 316 34.84 3.99 5.87
N GLU A 317 35.62 4.12 4.79
CA GLU A 317 36.79 3.27 4.50
C GLU A 317 37.89 3.40 5.57
N LYS A 318 38.09 4.60 6.14
CA LYS A 318 39.09 4.86 7.20
C LYS A 318 38.59 4.65 8.63
N SER A 319 37.29 4.45 8.80
CA SER A 319 36.63 4.33 10.12
C SER A 319 36.10 2.92 10.39
N LYS A 320 36.60 1.89 9.69
CA LYS A 320 36.29 0.48 10.00
C LYS A 320 36.69 0.18 11.45
N VAL A 321 35.72 0.32 12.34
CA VAL A 321 35.70 -0.29 13.68
C VAL A 321 35.91 -1.80 13.45
N THR A 322 36.97 -2.36 14.00
CA THR A 322 37.20 -3.81 13.98
C THR A 322 36.06 -4.51 14.73
N LYS A 323 35.70 -5.73 14.32
CA LYS A 323 34.64 -6.54 14.98
C LYS A 323 34.83 -6.58 16.51
N GLU A 324 36.08 -6.60 16.97
CA GLU A 324 36.48 -6.61 18.37
C GLU A 324 36.01 -5.39 19.20
N GLN A 325 35.79 -4.23 18.56
CA GLN A 325 35.31 -3.02 19.24
C GLN A 325 33.77 -2.95 19.34
N LEU A 326 33.05 -3.78 18.58
CA LEU A 326 31.59 -3.86 18.61
C LEU A 326 31.06 -4.85 19.65
N GLU A 327 31.89 -5.78 20.13
CA GLU A 327 31.53 -6.78 21.15
C GLU A 327 31.79 -6.29 22.59
N ALA A 328 32.35 -5.09 22.77
CA ALA A 328 32.63 -4.47 24.07
C ALA A 328 31.55 -3.46 24.53
N ILE A 329 30.43 -3.36 23.81
CA ILE A 329 29.23 -2.56 24.15
C ILE A 329 28.04 -3.52 24.18
#